data_AF-A0A1H0YSV2-F1
#
_entry.id   AF-A0A1H0YSV2-F1
#
_cell.length_a   1.000
_cell.length_b   1.000
_cell.length_c   1.000
_cell.angle_alpha   90.00
_cell.angle_beta   90.00
_cell.angle_gamma   90.00
#
_symmetry.space_group_name_H-M   'P 1'
#
loop_
_entity.id
_entity.type
_entity.pdbx_description
1 polymer ?
#
loop_
_entity_poly.entity_id
_entity_poly.type
_entity_poly.pdbx_seq_one_letter_code
_entity_poly.pdbx_strand_id
1 'polypeptide(L)'
;MIDQFSVSLVTAVVVLVCAVLFVFDTLLRRPEQSGRFWAVGFLSAVLTTMFYLVWASAPDTTWAVVCGNTASVVGTGLMWLGCRAYNRRPVLLPGVAVAVAGAATAVAAAVEFALGGDDWSGAFVMFAALSVLAAAASAECFRGALRSSRNALPLGLVFGIQGLFYLVRVVVVATQGYGETFHLWVGTIATSILTVVLSITAVVAASVLRAGRAGVRGSEGTDGRGAGPGEIATVAGFQRAVAISAERARARRELIAVWVIELDGLEYIATAFGLDVADEVVRTWRGTMTANAPTLAILGEVGSERIGVVTVVGSAADARRQAMALYRSLFESLGSIEGGVLPAIGVGVALSDVVGYDPDALIEVAATTATRASSGVASAVLLAEPA
;
A
#
# COMPACT_ATOMS: atom_id res chain seq x y z
N MET A 1 9.30 13.84 -38.35
CA MET A 1 8.53 14.73 -37.47
C MET A 1 7.43 13.91 -36.85
N ILE A 2 7.31 13.92 -35.53
CA ILE A 2 6.18 13.28 -34.84
C ILE A 2 5.04 14.30 -34.84
N ASP A 3 3.89 13.96 -35.43
CA ASP A 3 2.71 14.84 -35.45
C ASP A 3 1.95 14.77 -34.12
N GLN A 4 1.28 15.87 -33.76
CA GLN A 4 0.60 16.02 -32.47
C GLN A 4 -0.54 15.02 -32.27
N PHE A 5 -1.25 14.66 -33.34
CA PHE A 5 -2.36 13.72 -33.28
C PHE A 5 -1.87 12.32 -32.88
N SER A 6 -0.82 11.83 -33.53
CA SER A 6 -0.18 10.54 -33.19
C SER A 6 0.28 10.48 -31.73
N VAL A 7 0.86 11.56 -31.20
CA VAL A 7 1.31 11.62 -29.79
C VAL A 7 0.14 11.60 -28.83
N SER A 8 -0.90 12.40 -29.08
CA SER A 8 -2.10 12.44 -28.26
C SER A 8 -2.81 11.09 -28.25
N LEU A 9 -2.88 10.41 -29.39
CA LEU A 9 -3.47 9.07 -29.51
C LEU A 9 -2.68 8.03 -28.68
N VAL A 10 -1.35 7.98 -28.84
CA VAL A 10 -0.49 7.07 -28.06
C VAL A 10 -0.62 7.35 -26.56
N THR A 11 -0.64 8.62 -26.17
CA THR A 11 -0.79 9.03 -24.77
C THR A 11 -2.14 8.59 -24.21
N ALA A 12 -3.22 8.80 -24.96
CA ALA A 12 -4.56 8.36 -24.56
C ALA A 12 -4.63 6.84 -24.36
N VAL A 13 -4.05 6.05 -25.26
CA VAL A 13 -3.99 4.58 -25.14
C VAL A 13 -3.22 4.17 -23.89
N VAL A 14 -2.03 4.72 -23.66
CA VAL A 14 -1.22 4.38 -22.48
C VAL A 14 -1.94 4.75 -21.19
N VAL A 15 -2.50 5.95 -21.10
CA VAL A 15 -3.23 6.40 -19.91
C VAL A 15 -4.46 5.53 -19.66
N LEU A 16 -5.20 5.16 -20.72
CA LEU A 16 -6.34 4.26 -20.61
C LEU A 16 -5.93 2.88 -20.07
N VAL A 17 -4.89 2.27 -20.62
CA VAL A 17 -4.38 0.98 -20.15
C VAL A 17 -3.92 1.08 -18.68
N CYS A 18 -3.18 2.13 -18.33
CA CYS A 18 -2.74 2.35 -16.94
C CYS A 18 -3.93 2.51 -15.98
N ALA A 19 -4.96 3.26 -16.38
CA ALA A 19 -6.16 3.46 -15.59
C ALA A 19 -6.95 2.15 -15.42
N VAL A 20 -7.09 1.35 -16.47
CA VAL A 20 -7.74 0.04 -16.42
C VAL A 20 -7.01 -0.89 -15.45
N LEU A 21 -5.69 -1.02 -15.57
CA LEU A 21 -4.86 -1.83 -14.67
C LEU A 21 -5.03 -1.40 -13.21
N PHE A 22 -5.02 -0.08 -12.96
CA PHE A 22 -5.20 0.46 -11.61
C PHE A 22 -6.61 0.21 -11.06
N VAL A 23 -7.65 0.41 -11.87
CA VAL A 23 -9.05 0.22 -11.47
C VAL A 23 -9.34 -1.24 -11.18
N PHE A 24 -8.92 -2.19 -12.02
CA PHE A 24 -9.11 -3.62 -11.76
C PHE A 24 -8.45 -4.03 -10.43
N ASP A 25 -7.21 -3.60 -10.20
CA ASP A 25 -6.50 -3.90 -8.96
C ASP A 25 -7.14 -3.24 -7.72
N THR A 26 -7.73 -2.06 -7.88
CA THR A 26 -8.44 -1.36 -6.81
C THR A 26 -9.80 -2.00 -6.51
N LEU A 27 -10.56 -2.43 -7.54
CA LEU A 27 -11.87 -3.06 -7.40
C LEU A 27 -11.81 -4.47 -6.79
N LEU A 28 -10.70 -5.19 -7.01
CA LEU A 28 -10.44 -6.50 -6.38
C LEU A 28 -10.19 -6.40 -4.86
N ARG A 29 -10.11 -5.19 -4.29
CA ARG A 29 -9.85 -4.95 -2.86
C ARG A 29 -10.99 -4.17 -2.22
N ARG A 30 -11.24 -4.36 -0.91
CA ARG A 30 -12.31 -3.62 -0.21
C ARG A 30 -12.07 -2.10 -0.30
N PRO A 31 -13.08 -1.31 -0.69
CA PRO A 31 -12.88 0.10 -1.01
C PRO A 31 -12.68 0.96 0.25
N GLU A 32 -11.43 1.32 0.54
CA GLU A 32 -11.09 2.38 1.49
C GLU A 32 -11.34 3.78 0.90
N GLN A 33 -11.51 4.78 1.76
CA GLN A 33 -11.83 6.16 1.36
C GLN A 33 -10.76 6.78 0.43
N SER A 34 -9.48 6.44 0.63
CA SER A 34 -8.35 6.87 -0.21
C SER A 34 -8.45 6.34 -1.65
N GLY A 35 -8.80 5.06 -1.80
CA GLY A 35 -8.94 4.40 -3.09
C GLY A 35 -10.02 5.03 -3.97
N ARG A 36 -11.09 5.56 -3.38
CA ARG A 36 -12.15 6.28 -4.12
C ARG A 36 -11.63 7.56 -4.78
N PHE A 37 -10.87 8.36 -4.05
CA PHE A 37 -10.28 9.59 -4.62
C PHE A 37 -9.31 9.28 -5.75
N TRP A 38 -8.48 8.24 -5.59
CA TRP A 38 -7.58 7.80 -6.66
C TRP A 38 -8.33 7.29 -7.87
N ALA A 39 -9.36 6.44 -7.70
CA ALA A 39 -10.16 5.94 -8.81
C ALA A 39 -10.78 7.09 -9.62
N VAL A 40 -11.39 8.08 -8.96
CA VAL A 40 -11.98 9.24 -9.65
C VAL A 40 -10.90 10.10 -10.31
N GLY A 41 -9.73 10.28 -9.68
CA GLY A 41 -8.65 11.04 -10.31
C GLY A 41 -8.05 10.35 -11.55
N PHE A 42 -7.96 9.01 -11.56
CA PHE A 42 -7.58 8.25 -12.76
C PHE A 42 -8.63 8.37 -13.86
N LEU A 43 -9.92 8.34 -13.50
CA LEU A 43 -11.00 8.60 -14.45
C LEU A 43 -10.91 10.02 -15.04
N SER A 44 -10.58 11.02 -14.22
CA SER A 44 -10.30 12.39 -14.70
C SER A 44 -9.09 12.45 -15.63
N ALA A 45 -8.05 11.64 -15.41
CA ALA A 45 -6.91 11.56 -16.33
C ALA A 45 -7.32 10.95 -17.68
N VAL A 46 -8.16 9.91 -17.69
CA VAL A 46 -8.73 9.35 -18.93
C VAL A 46 -9.56 10.41 -19.66
N LEU A 47 -10.47 11.09 -18.95
CA LEU A 47 -11.28 12.17 -19.53
C LEU A 47 -10.42 13.29 -20.12
N THR A 48 -9.36 13.69 -19.42
CA THR A 48 -8.39 14.69 -19.91
C THR A 48 -7.82 14.27 -21.26
N THR A 49 -7.32 13.03 -21.37
CA THR A 49 -6.74 12.55 -22.63
C THR A 49 -7.77 12.45 -23.75
N MET A 50 -9.02 12.09 -23.44
CA MET A 50 -10.10 12.06 -24.42
C MET A 50 -10.43 13.46 -24.95
N PHE A 51 -10.52 14.47 -24.07
CA PHE A 51 -10.77 15.84 -24.50
C PHE A 51 -9.64 16.40 -25.37
N TYR A 52 -8.38 16.15 -25.01
CA TYR A 52 -7.26 16.58 -25.86
C TYR A 52 -7.16 15.80 -27.18
N LEU A 53 -7.65 14.56 -27.22
CA LEU A 53 -7.77 13.82 -28.48
C LEU A 53 -8.84 14.43 -29.38
N VAL A 54 -9.99 14.82 -28.83
CA VAL A 54 -11.04 15.55 -29.56
C VAL A 54 -10.48 16.85 -30.12
N TRP A 55 -9.82 17.67 -29.29
CA TRP A 55 -9.18 18.90 -29.74
C TRP A 55 -8.12 18.65 -30.83
N ALA A 56 -7.28 17.62 -30.68
CA ALA A 56 -6.28 17.28 -31.70
C ALA A 56 -6.90 16.85 -33.04
N SER A 57 -8.12 16.29 -33.02
CA SER A 57 -8.87 15.91 -34.24
C SER A 57 -9.68 17.07 -34.84
N ALA A 58 -10.11 18.02 -34.01
CA ALA A 58 -10.93 19.17 -34.38
C ALA A 58 -10.46 20.41 -33.59
N PRO A 59 -9.40 21.11 -34.05
CA PRO A 59 -8.77 22.19 -33.30
C PRO A 59 -9.71 23.34 -32.92
N ASP A 60 -10.79 23.55 -33.68
CA ASP A 60 -11.79 24.59 -33.43
C ASP A 60 -12.66 24.33 -32.19
N THR A 61 -12.50 23.19 -31.51
CA THR A 61 -13.31 22.80 -30.34
C THR A 61 -12.79 23.40 -29.03
N THR A 62 -13.05 24.69 -28.82
CA THR A 62 -12.64 25.41 -27.60
C THR A 62 -13.15 24.77 -26.30
N TRP A 63 -14.37 24.22 -26.31
CA TRP A 63 -14.96 23.52 -25.16
C TRP A 63 -14.13 22.30 -24.73
N ALA A 64 -13.47 21.62 -25.68
CA ALA A 64 -12.66 20.44 -25.38
C ALA A 64 -11.40 20.85 -24.59
N VAL A 65 -10.79 21.99 -24.93
CA VAL A 65 -9.65 22.55 -24.18
C VAL A 65 -10.07 22.92 -22.75
N VAL A 66 -11.21 23.61 -22.58
CA VAL A 66 -11.72 23.99 -21.25
C VAL A 66 -11.96 22.75 -20.38
N CYS A 67 -12.65 21.74 -20.92
CA CYS A 67 -12.93 20.49 -20.21
C CYS A 67 -11.66 19.69 -19.91
N GLY A 68 -10.72 19.60 -20.86
CA GLY A 68 -9.43 18.92 -20.69
C GLY A 68 -8.56 19.56 -19.60
N ASN A 69 -8.43 20.89 -19.63
CA ASN A 69 -7.67 21.65 -18.63
C ASN A 69 -8.27 21.47 -17.23
N THR A 70 -9.60 21.55 -17.13
CA THR A 70 -10.33 21.38 -15.86
C THR A 70 -10.18 19.96 -15.31
N ALA A 71 -10.36 18.94 -16.17
CA ALA A 71 -10.22 17.54 -15.79
C ALA A 71 -8.79 17.22 -15.32
N SER A 72 -7.77 17.84 -15.93
CA SER A 72 -6.37 17.69 -15.53
C SER A 72 -6.12 18.16 -14.10
N VAL A 73 -6.62 19.36 -13.78
CA VAL A 73 -6.46 20.00 -12.47
C VAL A 73 -7.22 19.23 -11.40
N VAL A 74 -8.48 18.89 -11.67
CA VAL A 74 -9.32 18.11 -10.75
C VAL A 74 -8.72 16.73 -10.52
N GLY A 75 -8.27 16.04 -11.57
CA GLY A 75 -7.64 14.73 -11.47
C GLY A 75 -6.40 14.73 -10.59
N THR A 76 -5.50 15.69 -10.80
CA THR A 76 -4.29 15.85 -9.97
C THR A 76 -4.66 16.23 -8.52
N GLY A 77 -5.66 17.07 -8.33
CA GLY A 77 -6.17 17.43 -7.01
C GLY A 77 -6.77 16.24 -6.26
N LEU A 78 -7.53 15.38 -6.94
CA LEU A 78 -8.06 14.14 -6.38
C LEU A 78 -6.95 13.17 -5.97
N MET A 79 -5.84 13.12 -6.71
CA MET A 79 -4.65 12.36 -6.30
C MET A 79 -4.07 12.84 -4.97
N TRP A 80 -3.95 14.16 -4.80
CA TRP A 80 -3.54 14.75 -3.53
C TRP A 80 -4.52 14.44 -2.39
N LEU A 81 -5.83 14.56 -2.64
CA LEU A 81 -6.87 14.21 -1.65
C LEU A 81 -6.80 12.75 -1.24
N GLY A 82 -6.55 11.83 -2.18
CA GLY A 82 -6.32 10.42 -1.88
C GLY A 82 -5.10 10.20 -0.99
N CYS A 83 -3.99 10.91 -1.23
CA CYS A 83 -2.81 10.87 -0.36
C CYS A 83 -3.13 11.39 1.06
N ARG A 84 -3.88 12.49 1.18
CA ARG A 84 -4.32 13.02 2.49
C ARG A 84 -5.27 12.07 3.22
N ALA A 85 -6.22 11.48 2.50
CA ALA A 85 -7.18 10.52 3.06
C ALA A 85 -6.45 9.28 3.59
N TYR A 86 -5.46 8.79 2.85
CA TYR A 86 -4.61 7.68 3.29
C TYR A 86 -3.81 8.04 4.55
N ASN A 87 -3.31 9.28 4.64
CA ASN A 87 -2.69 9.81 5.86
C ASN A 87 -3.68 10.12 6.99
N ARG A 88 -4.96 9.77 6.85
CA ARG A 88 -6.05 10.03 7.81
C ARG A 88 -6.19 11.51 8.18
N ARG A 89 -5.89 12.41 7.24
CA ARG A 89 -6.02 13.85 7.41
C ARG A 89 -7.35 14.35 6.85
N PRO A 90 -7.90 15.45 7.38
CA PRO A 90 -9.16 16.00 6.89
C PRO A 90 -9.06 16.43 5.42
N VAL A 91 -10.08 16.11 4.62
CA VAL A 91 -10.10 16.34 3.16
C VAL A 91 -11.07 17.44 2.70
N LEU A 92 -11.96 17.92 3.57
CA LEU A 92 -12.99 18.91 3.22
C LEU A 92 -12.41 20.22 2.66
N LEU A 93 -11.58 20.92 3.44
CA LEU A 93 -10.96 22.19 3.03
C LEU A 93 -10.04 22.03 1.80
N PRO A 94 -9.12 21.04 1.78
CA PRO A 94 -8.38 20.69 0.55
C PRO A 94 -9.29 20.40 -0.65
N GLY A 95 -10.43 19.74 -0.44
CA GLY A 95 -11.40 19.43 -1.48
C GLY A 95 -12.03 20.68 -2.07
N VAL A 96 -12.37 21.66 -1.23
CA VAL A 96 -12.81 22.99 -1.69
C VAL A 96 -11.71 23.67 -2.50
N ALA A 97 -10.45 23.60 -2.05
CA ALA A 97 -9.32 24.17 -2.80
C ALA A 97 -9.16 23.53 -4.19
N VAL A 98 -9.32 22.21 -4.31
CA VAL A 98 -9.32 21.50 -5.61
C VAL A 98 -10.48 21.96 -6.49
N ALA A 99 -11.68 22.09 -5.93
CA ALA A 99 -12.85 22.57 -6.68
C ALA A 99 -12.66 24.01 -7.17
N VAL A 100 -12.12 24.89 -6.32
CA VAL A 100 -11.80 26.28 -6.68
C VAL A 100 -10.72 26.33 -7.76
N ALA A 101 -9.67 25.52 -7.67
CA ALA A 101 -8.63 25.46 -8.70
C ALA A 101 -9.18 24.99 -10.05
N GLY A 102 -10.05 23.97 -10.05
CA GLY A 102 -10.74 23.50 -11.25
C GLY A 102 -11.64 24.58 -11.85
N ALA A 103 -12.47 25.24 -11.03
CA ALA A 103 -13.34 26.33 -11.46
C ALA A 103 -12.55 27.53 -11.99
N ALA A 104 -11.47 27.94 -11.32
CA ALA A 104 -10.59 29.02 -11.77
C ALA A 104 -9.96 28.70 -13.12
N THR A 105 -9.55 27.45 -13.34
CA THR A 105 -9.00 26.99 -14.62
C THR A 105 -10.05 27.04 -15.73
N ALA A 106 -11.27 26.56 -15.46
CA ALA A 106 -12.37 26.60 -16.42
C ALA A 106 -12.75 28.04 -16.80
N VAL A 107 -12.88 28.92 -15.79
CA VAL A 107 -13.22 30.33 -15.99
C VAL A 107 -12.11 31.06 -16.75
N ALA A 108 -10.85 30.85 -16.38
CA ALA A 108 -9.72 31.47 -17.08
C ALA A 108 -9.71 31.09 -18.56
N ALA A 109 -9.83 29.79 -18.87
CA ALA A 109 -9.87 29.31 -20.25
C ALA A 109 -11.07 29.87 -21.02
N ALA A 110 -12.27 29.84 -20.43
CA ALA A 110 -13.48 30.35 -21.08
C ALA A 110 -13.43 31.86 -21.34
N VAL A 111 -12.92 32.64 -20.39
CA VAL A 111 -12.75 34.09 -20.54
C VAL A 111 -11.71 34.41 -21.60
N GLU A 112 -10.56 33.76 -21.59
CA GLU A 112 -9.51 33.98 -22.59
C GLU A 112 -10.01 33.62 -24.00
N PHE A 113 -10.72 32.50 -24.18
CA PHE A 113 -11.36 32.18 -25.46
C PHE A 113 -12.40 33.22 -25.88
N ALA A 114 -13.23 33.73 -24.96
CA ALA A 114 -14.22 34.76 -25.26
C ALA A 114 -13.58 36.09 -25.69
N LEU A 115 -12.33 36.34 -25.27
CA LEU A 115 -11.52 37.50 -25.65
C LEU A 115 -10.70 37.27 -26.94
N GLY A 116 -10.89 36.13 -27.62
CA GLY A 116 -10.16 35.79 -28.85
C GLY A 116 -8.80 35.14 -28.61
N GLY A 117 -8.61 34.50 -27.46
CA GLY A 117 -7.43 33.71 -27.13
C GLY A 117 -7.24 32.48 -28.03
N ASP A 118 -6.07 31.87 -27.91
CA ASP A 118 -5.62 30.75 -28.73
C ASP A 118 -5.73 29.41 -27.99
N ASP A 119 -5.06 28.37 -28.52
CA ASP A 119 -5.00 27.03 -27.93
C ASP A 119 -4.43 26.98 -26.50
N TRP A 120 -3.74 28.02 -26.05
CA TRP A 120 -3.16 28.13 -24.70
C TRP A 120 -4.04 28.90 -23.72
N SER A 121 -5.29 29.20 -24.11
CA SER A 121 -6.26 29.87 -23.26
C SER A 121 -6.44 29.15 -21.90
N GLY A 122 -6.18 29.87 -20.81
CA GLY A 122 -6.25 29.39 -19.43
C GLY A 122 -5.08 28.50 -19.01
N ALA A 123 -4.08 28.27 -19.87
CA ALA A 123 -2.98 27.35 -19.60
C ALA A 123 -2.08 27.84 -18.46
N PHE A 124 -1.89 29.16 -18.30
CA PHE A 124 -1.09 29.70 -17.20
C PHE A 124 -1.68 29.32 -15.83
N VAL A 125 -2.99 29.52 -15.65
CA VAL A 125 -3.72 29.15 -14.43
C VAL A 125 -3.67 27.64 -14.21
N MET A 126 -3.87 26.86 -15.28
CA MET A 126 -3.76 25.40 -15.23
C MET A 126 -2.37 24.94 -14.77
N PHE A 127 -1.28 25.50 -15.33
CA PHE A 127 0.09 25.11 -14.98
C PHE A 127 0.41 25.42 -13.53
N ALA A 128 0.01 26.60 -13.05
CA ALA A 128 0.18 26.99 -11.65
C ALA A 128 -0.59 26.04 -10.71
N ALA A 129 -1.85 25.73 -11.04
CA ALA A 129 -2.66 24.80 -10.25
C ALA A 129 -2.06 23.39 -10.21
N LEU A 130 -1.67 22.85 -11.37
CA LEU A 130 -1.04 21.52 -11.48
C LEU A 130 0.29 21.46 -10.72
N SER A 131 1.11 22.50 -10.80
CA SER A 131 2.37 22.57 -10.05
C SER A 131 2.14 22.52 -8.55
N VAL A 132 1.22 23.34 -8.03
CA VAL A 132 0.90 23.40 -6.59
C VAL A 132 0.28 22.09 -6.10
N LEU A 133 -0.71 21.55 -6.82
CA LEU A 133 -1.40 20.32 -6.44
C LEU A 133 -0.47 19.10 -6.50
N ALA A 134 0.36 18.99 -7.53
CA ALA A 134 1.33 17.90 -7.63
C ALA A 134 2.43 18.02 -6.56
N ALA A 135 2.93 19.23 -6.28
CA ALA A 135 3.86 19.45 -5.17
C ALA A 135 3.22 19.08 -3.82
N ALA A 136 1.95 19.43 -3.60
CA ALA A 136 1.22 19.06 -2.40
C ALA A 136 1.00 17.53 -2.29
N ALA A 137 0.69 16.85 -3.39
CA ALA A 137 0.60 15.39 -3.46
C ALA A 137 1.95 14.74 -3.10
N SER A 138 3.03 15.19 -3.73
CA SER A 138 4.40 14.72 -3.46
C SER A 138 4.77 14.90 -1.98
N ALA A 139 4.53 16.09 -1.44
CA ALA A 139 4.84 16.43 -0.06
C ALA A 139 3.97 15.67 0.96
N GLU A 140 2.79 15.18 0.57
CA GLU A 140 1.94 14.31 1.37
C GLU A 140 2.42 12.85 1.30
N CYS A 141 2.99 12.40 0.18
CA CYS A 141 3.64 11.09 0.07
C CYS A 141 4.83 10.94 1.02
N PHE A 142 5.62 11.99 1.24
CA PHE A 142 6.75 11.96 2.18
C PHE A 142 6.34 12.21 3.66
N ARG A 143 5.04 12.25 3.96
CA ARG A 143 4.51 12.50 5.31
C ARG A 143 3.55 11.39 5.75
N GLY A 144 3.28 11.35 7.06
CA GLY A 144 2.24 10.51 7.64
C GLY A 144 2.44 9.01 7.42
N ALA A 145 1.32 8.28 7.30
CA ALA A 145 1.28 6.85 7.08
C ALA A 145 1.80 6.43 5.68
N LEU A 146 1.74 7.34 4.69
CA LEU A 146 2.35 7.12 3.39
C LEU A 146 3.88 7.02 3.52
N ARG A 147 4.53 7.85 4.34
CA ARG A 147 6.00 7.76 4.50
C ARG A 147 6.47 6.38 4.96
N SER A 148 5.70 5.74 5.85
CA SER A 148 5.98 4.38 6.32
C SER A 148 5.65 3.31 5.29
N SER A 149 4.75 3.59 4.34
CA SER A 149 4.46 2.66 3.25
C SER A 149 5.53 2.78 2.16
N ARG A 150 6.22 1.67 1.86
CA ARG A 150 7.30 1.64 0.85
C ARG A 150 6.84 2.00 -0.58
N ASN A 151 5.53 2.22 -0.80
CA ASN A 151 4.96 2.69 -2.06
C ASN A 151 4.96 4.21 -2.23
N ALA A 152 5.24 4.97 -1.17
CA ALA A 152 5.17 6.42 -1.26
C ALA A 152 6.36 7.08 -1.97
N LEU A 153 7.51 6.39 -2.06
CA LEU A 153 8.71 6.98 -2.68
C LEU A 153 8.56 7.14 -4.22
N PRO A 154 8.19 6.11 -5.00
CA PRO A 154 8.03 6.29 -6.45
C PRO A 154 6.85 7.21 -6.78
N LEU A 155 5.73 7.09 -6.07
CA LEU A 155 4.56 7.92 -6.28
C LEU A 155 4.84 9.39 -5.93
N GLY A 156 5.54 9.64 -4.82
CA GLY A 156 5.98 10.99 -4.44
C GLY A 156 6.96 11.59 -5.43
N LEU A 157 7.85 10.78 -6.01
CA LEU A 157 8.80 11.19 -7.05
C LEU A 157 8.08 11.53 -8.36
N VAL A 158 7.10 10.74 -8.78
CA VAL A 158 6.25 11.03 -9.95
C VAL A 158 5.55 12.38 -9.79
N PHE A 159 4.89 12.62 -8.64
CA PHE A 159 4.25 13.91 -8.37
C PHE A 159 5.26 15.06 -8.25
N GLY A 160 6.45 14.80 -7.71
CA GLY A 160 7.52 15.80 -7.60
C GLY A 160 8.03 16.24 -8.98
N ILE A 161 8.29 15.28 -9.88
CA ILE A 161 8.70 15.56 -11.27
C ILE A 161 7.59 16.29 -12.00
N GLN A 162 6.34 15.86 -11.87
CA GLN A 162 5.19 16.54 -12.48
C GLN A 162 5.08 17.99 -11.98
N GLY A 163 5.17 18.21 -10.66
CA GLY A 163 5.10 19.53 -10.07
C GLY A 163 6.22 20.46 -10.54
N LEU A 164 7.45 19.94 -10.64
CA LEU A 164 8.60 20.67 -11.16
C LEU A 164 8.44 21.00 -12.65
N PHE A 165 7.98 20.06 -13.46
CA PHE A 165 7.77 20.29 -14.89
C PHE A 165 6.73 21.39 -15.14
N TYR A 166 5.60 21.37 -14.43
CA TYR A 166 4.60 22.43 -14.55
C TYR A 166 5.08 23.76 -13.95
N LEU A 167 5.95 23.75 -12.93
CA LEU A 167 6.61 24.97 -12.45
C LEU A 167 7.50 25.59 -13.54
N VAL A 168 8.29 24.76 -14.23
CA VAL A 168 9.11 25.21 -15.36
C VAL A 168 8.24 25.82 -16.45
N ARG A 169 7.07 25.23 -16.76
CA ARG A 169 6.10 25.81 -17.71
C ARG A 169 5.63 27.20 -17.30
N VAL A 170 5.28 27.38 -16.02
CA VAL A 170 4.90 28.70 -15.50
C VAL A 170 6.05 29.69 -15.67
N VAL A 171 7.28 29.33 -15.31
CA VAL A 171 8.45 30.21 -15.43
C VAL A 171 8.75 30.58 -16.87
N VAL A 172 8.71 29.61 -17.80
CA VAL A 172 8.96 29.85 -19.22
C VAL A 172 7.89 30.77 -19.80
N VAL A 173 6.60 30.52 -19.54
CA VAL A 173 5.52 31.38 -20.03
C VAL A 173 5.61 32.78 -19.42
N ALA A 174 5.92 32.90 -18.13
CA ALA A 174 6.05 34.20 -17.46
C ALA A 174 7.24 35.03 -17.96
N THR A 175 8.29 34.39 -18.46
CA THR A 175 9.54 35.07 -18.88
C THR A 175 9.64 35.27 -20.40
N GLN A 176 9.10 34.33 -21.18
CA GLN A 176 9.31 34.24 -22.63
C GLN A 176 7.99 34.10 -23.41
N GLY A 177 6.85 33.90 -22.74
CA GLY A 177 5.56 33.65 -23.39
C GLY A 177 5.50 32.31 -24.13
N TYR A 178 4.53 32.18 -25.03
CA TYR A 178 4.28 30.97 -25.83
C TYR A 178 5.14 30.93 -27.12
N GLY A 179 6.45 31.16 -26.98
CA GLY A 179 7.40 31.19 -28.09
C GLY A 179 7.97 29.82 -28.50
N GLU A 180 8.95 29.81 -29.40
CA GLU A 180 9.61 28.60 -29.90
C GLU A 180 10.17 27.73 -28.77
N THR A 181 10.83 28.33 -27.77
CA THR A 181 11.37 27.63 -26.61
C THR A 181 10.30 26.88 -25.82
N PHE A 182 9.12 27.50 -25.67
CA PHE A 182 7.99 26.86 -25.01
C PHE A 182 7.51 25.65 -25.81
N HIS A 183 7.27 25.80 -27.11
CA HIS A 183 6.79 24.71 -27.96
C HIS A 183 7.80 23.55 -28.07
N LEU A 184 9.10 23.85 -28.12
CA LEU A 184 10.16 22.84 -28.27
C LEU A 184 10.35 22.00 -27.00
N TRP A 185 10.44 22.65 -25.83
CA TRP A 185 10.87 21.97 -24.59
C TRP A 185 9.72 21.62 -23.65
N VAL A 186 8.67 22.42 -23.63
CA VAL A 186 7.62 22.34 -22.61
C VAL A 186 6.20 22.50 -23.19
N GLY A 187 6.07 22.24 -24.49
CA GLY A 187 4.81 22.26 -25.22
C GLY A 187 4.01 20.97 -25.03
N THR A 188 2.97 20.80 -25.84
CA THR A 188 2.06 19.64 -25.77
C THR A 188 2.79 18.32 -25.98
N ILE A 189 3.68 18.23 -26.97
CA ILE A 189 4.43 16.99 -27.28
C ILE A 189 5.30 16.57 -26.09
N ALA A 190 6.07 17.49 -25.52
CA ALA A 190 6.90 17.21 -24.35
C ALA A 190 6.06 16.76 -23.14
N THR A 191 4.92 17.41 -22.93
CA THR A 191 3.98 17.06 -21.84
C THR A 191 3.39 15.67 -22.03
N SER A 192 3.04 15.30 -23.25
CA SER A 192 2.50 13.98 -23.58
C SER A 192 3.53 12.86 -23.36
N ILE A 193 4.79 13.07 -23.81
CA ILE A 193 5.89 12.14 -23.55
C ILE A 193 6.11 11.97 -22.04
N LEU A 194 6.16 13.08 -21.30
CA LEU A 194 6.30 13.03 -19.84
C LEU A 194 5.15 12.26 -19.19
N THR A 195 3.91 12.52 -19.61
CA THR A 195 2.72 11.80 -19.12
C THR A 195 2.86 10.30 -19.33
N VAL A 196 3.24 9.86 -20.55
CA VAL A 196 3.47 8.45 -20.86
C VAL A 196 4.55 7.84 -19.95
N VAL A 197 5.70 8.49 -19.81
CA VAL A 197 6.81 8.00 -18.98
C VAL A 197 6.39 7.90 -17.50
N LEU A 198 5.71 8.92 -16.98
CA LEU A 198 5.27 8.95 -15.59
C LEU A 198 4.17 7.93 -15.31
N SER A 199 3.20 7.76 -16.22
CA SER A 199 2.16 6.73 -16.10
C SER A 199 2.74 5.32 -16.10
N ILE A 200 3.65 5.02 -17.02
CA ILE A 200 4.35 3.72 -17.06
C ILE A 200 5.16 3.51 -15.78
N THR A 201 5.92 4.51 -15.34
CA THR A 201 6.72 4.44 -14.11
C THR A 201 5.84 4.19 -12.89
N ALA A 202 4.69 4.87 -12.80
CA ALA A 202 3.74 4.68 -11.70
C ALA A 202 3.16 3.27 -11.67
N VAL A 203 2.76 2.72 -12.82
CA VAL A 203 2.23 1.35 -12.93
C VAL A 203 3.32 0.32 -12.65
N VAL A 204 4.50 0.43 -13.26
CA VAL A 204 5.61 -0.50 -13.03
C VAL A 204 6.05 -0.46 -11.57
N ALA A 205 6.17 0.72 -10.96
CA ALA A 205 6.47 0.83 -9.53
C ALA A 205 5.38 0.15 -8.68
N ALA A 206 4.10 0.36 -9.02
CA ALA A 206 3.00 -0.31 -8.34
C ALA A 206 3.04 -1.84 -8.50
N SER A 207 3.42 -2.36 -9.68
CA SER A 207 3.51 -3.80 -9.97
C SER A 207 4.75 -4.47 -9.36
N VAL A 208 5.95 -3.93 -9.54
CA VAL A 208 7.22 -4.50 -9.03
C VAL A 208 7.25 -4.50 -7.51
N LEU A 209 6.81 -3.40 -6.88
CA LEU A 209 6.71 -3.31 -5.42
C LEU A 209 5.62 -4.22 -4.83
N ARG A 210 4.76 -4.79 -5.68
CA ARG A 210 3.67 -5.69 -5.28
C ARG A 210 4.01 -7.15 -5.52
N ALA A 211 4.82 -7.46 -6.54
CA ALA A 211 5.46 -8.77 -6.69
C ALA A 211 6.37 -9.09 -5.49
N GLY A 212 7.10 -8.10 -4.97
CA GLY A 212 7.88 -8.25 -3.72
C GLY A 212 7.05 -8.33 -2.43
N ARG A 213 5.71 -8.20 -2.49
CA ARG A 213 4.80 -8.19 -1.33
C ARG A 213 3.95 -9.46 -1.16
N ALA A 214 3.97 -10.38 -2.12
CA ALA A 214 3.25 -11.65 -1.95
C ALA A 214 3.76 -12.45 -0.73
N GLY A 215 5.00 -12.21 -0.26
CA GLY A 215 5.55 -12.82 0.95
C GLY A 215 5.47 -12.01 2.26
N VAL A 216 4.90 -10.79 2.28
CA VAL A 216 5.02 -9.86 3.44
C VAL A 216 3.73 -9.09 3.77
N ARG A 217 2.56 -9.73 3.65
CA ARG A 217 1.24 -9.12 3.95
C ARG A 217 0.85 -9.14 5.43
N GLY A 218 1.80 -9.20 6.33
CA GLY A 218 1.53 -9.25 7.77
C GLY A 218 1.55 -7.93 8.53
N SER A 219 2.40 -6.99 8.15
CA SER A 219 2.83 -5.96 9.09
C SER A 219 2.47 -4.54 8.64
N GLU A 220 1.18 -4.18 8.68
CA GLU A 220 0.79 -2.77 8.68
C GLU A 220 -0.14 -2.48 9.86
N GLY A 221 0.45 -2.53 11.06
CA GLY A 221 -0.15 -2.05 12.31
C GLY A 221 0.75 -1.01 12.96
N THR A 222 0.38 0.26 12.79
CA THR A 222 0.71 1.45 13.61
C THR A 222 1.71 1.25 14.75
N ASP A 223 2.80 2.02 14.70
CA ASP A 223 3.71 2.29 15.82
C ASP A 223 2.96 2.44 17.16
N GLY A 224 3.17 1.48 18.06
CA GLY A 224 3.22 1.72 19.49
C GLY A 224 1.91 1.89 20.28
N ARG A 225 0.73 1.62 19.72
CA ARG A 225 -0.49 1.42 20.53
C ARG A 225 -0.92 -0.03 20.44
N GLY A 226 -1.00 -0.68 21.61
CA GLY A 226 -1.22 -2.11 21.77
C GLY A 226 -2.33 -2.64 20.87
N ALA A 227 -2.04 -3.78 20.24
CA ALA A 227 -3.02 -4.61 19.56
C ALA A 227 -4.28 -4.72 20.44
N GLY A 228 -5.45 -4.46 19.86
CA GLY A 228 -6.71 -4.71 20.53
C GLY A 228 -6.84 -6.21 20.90
N PRO A 229 -7.80 -6.59 21.76
CA PRO A 229 -8.09 -7.99 22.02
C PRO A 229 -8.37 -8.72 20.70
N GLY A 230 -7.52 -9.68 20.34
CA GLY A 230 -7.64 -10.45 19.10
C GLY A 230 -6.91 -9.87 17.87
N GLU A 231 -6.05 -8.86 18.02
CA GLU A 231 -5.17 -8.44 16.91
C GLU A 231 -3.76 -9.05 17.06
N ILE A 232 -3.16 -9.47 15.95
CA ILE A 232 -1.77 -9.94 15.91
C ILE A 232 -0.86 -8.70 15.92
N ALA A 233 -0.07 -8.52 16.97
CA ALA A 233 0.88 -7.42 17.08
C ALA A 233 2.01 -7.51 16.04
N THR A 234 2.59 -6.35 15.66
CA THR A 234 3.80 -6.33 14.82
C THR A 234 5.00 -6.94 15.55
N VAL A 235 6.08 -7.25 14.83
CA VAL A 235 7.32 -7.82 15.41
C VAL A 235 7.81 -7.03 16.62
N ALA A 236 7.93 -5.71 16.49
CA ALA A 236 8.35 -4.83 17.58
C ALA A 236 7.32 -4.77 18.72
N GLY A 237 6.03 -4.86 18.39
CA GLY A 237 4.94 -4.92 19.36
C GLY A 237 4.98 -6.21 20.19
N PHE A 238 5.23 -7.34 19.54
CA PHE A 238 5.33 -8.64 20.17
C PHE A 238 6.55 -8.72 21.10
N GLN A 239 7.73 -8.32 20.63
CA GLN A 239 8.95 -8.26 21.45
C GLN A 239 8.72 -7.44 22.73
N ARG A 240 8.06 -6.27 22.59
CA ARG A 240 7.70 -5.44 23.75
C ARG A 240 6.71 -6.14 24.69
N ALA A 241 5.72 -6.84 24.15
CA ALA A 241 4.73 -7.58 24.93
C ALA A 241 5.37 -8.74 25.71
N VAL A 242 6.30 -9.46 25.09
CA VAL A 242 7.09 -10.52 25.76
C VAL A 242 7.95 -9.89 26.85
N ALA A 243 8.64 -8.78 26.57
CA ALA A 243 9.45 -8.09 27.58
C ALA A 243 8.65 -7.67 28.82
N ILE A 244 7.49 -7.04 28.62
CA ILE A 244 6.61 -6.64 29.73
C ILE A 244 6.08 -7.86 30.48
N SER A 245 5.71 -8.93 29.77
CA SER A 245 5.19 -10.16 30.38
C SER A 245 6.27 -10.88 31.19
N ALA A 246 7.49 -10.96 30.67
CA ALA A 246 8.63 -11.59 31.32
C ALA A 246 9.07 -10.83 32.57
N GLU A 247 9.11 -9.49 32.53
CA GLU A 247 9.44 -8.67 33.69
C GLU A 247 8.40 -8.84 34.82
N ARG A 248 7.10 -8.81 34.48
CA ARG A 248 6.01 -9.02 35.45
C ARG A 248 6.03 -10.43 36.02
N ALA A 249 6.23 -11.44 35.18
CA ALA A 249 6.28 -12.82 35.60
C ALA A 249 7.50 -13.10 36.50
N ARG A 250 8.66 -12.51 36.21
CA ARG A 250 9.85 -12.58 37.06
C ARG A 250 9.58 -11.99 38.45
N ALA A 251 8.91 -10.84 38.52
CA ALA A 251 8.57 -10.19 39.79
C ALA A 251 7.61 -11.05 40.64
N ARG A 252 6.71 -11.79 40.00
CA ARG A 252 5.71 -12.65 40.67
C ARG A 252 6.11 -14.12 40.79
N ARG A 253 7.24 -14.52 40.21
CA ARG A 253 7.67 -15.92 40.04
C ARG A 253 6.60 -16.77 39.33
N GLU A 254 5.93 -16.19 38.34
CA GLU A 254 4.99 -16.88 37.47
C GLU A 254 5.75 -17.53 36.29
N LEU A 255 5.28 -18.69 35.85
CA LEU A 255 5.82 -19.37 34.68
C LEU A 255 5.16 -18.80 33.41
N ILE A 256 5.97 -18.31 32.48
CA ILE A 256 5.50 -17.89 31.16
C ILE A 256 5.96 -18.86 30.08
N ALA A 257 5.11 -18.99 29.07
CA ALA A 257 5.43 -19.71 27.86
C ALA A 257 5.39 -18.76 26.66
N VAL A 258 6.40 -18.85 25.80
CA VAL A 258 6.40 -18.24 24.47
C VAL A 258 6.28 -19.39 23.47
N TRP A 259 5.22 -19.36 22.67
CA TRP A 259 5.01 -20.30 21.57
C TRP A 259 5.33 -19.59 20.27
N VAL A 260 6.03 -20.26 19.37
CA VAL A 260 6.19 -19.82 17.99
C VAL A 260 5.58 -20.88 17.10
N ILE A 261 4.60 -20.46 16.31
CA ILE A 261 3.94 -21.29 15.33
C ILE A 261 4.52 -20.88 13.97
N GLU A 262 5.14 -21.83 13.31
CA GLU A 262 5.71 -21.71 11.97
C GLU A 262 4.87 -22.50 10.98
N LEU A 263 4.59 -21.88 9.84
CA LEU A 263 3.84 -22.49 8.75
C LEU A 263 4.74 -22.51 7.52
N ASP A 264 5.34 -23.66 7.26
CA ASP A 264 6.36 -23.86 6.22
C ASP A 264 5.72 -24.31 4.90
N GLY A 265 6.36 -23.92 3.80
CA GLY A 265 6.00 -24.31 2.44
C GLY A 265 4.92 -23.46 1.77
N LEU A 266 4.63 -22.25 2.28
CA LEU A 266 3.69 -21.33 1.61
C LEU A 266 4.12 -20.99 0.19
N GLU A 267 5.42 -20.83 -0.06
CA GLU A 267 5.95 -20.56 -1.40
C GLU A 267 5.68 -21.71 -2.38
N TYR A 268 5.79 -22.96 -1.92
CA TYR A 268 5.45 -24.14 -2.72
C TYR A 268 3.94 -24.22 -3.00
N ILE A 269 3.11 -23.88 -2.02
CA ILE A 269 1.66 -23.82 -2.19
C ILE A 269 1.28 -22.76 -3.23
N ALA A 270 1.87 -21.57 -3.14
CA ALA A 270 1.65 -20.49 -4.11
C ALA A 270 2.06 -20.90 -5.53
N THR A 271 3.14 -21.68 -5.65
CA THR A 271 3.66 -22.16 -6.94
C THR A 271 2.78 -23.27 -7.54
N ALA A 272 2.30 -24.21 -6.71
CA ALA A 272 1.55 -25.38 -7.17
C ALA A 272 0.04 -25.13 -7.33
N PHE A 273 -0.56 -24.31 -6.47
CA PHE A 273 -2.00 -24.08 -6.39
C PHE A 273 -2.42 -22.63 -6.69
N GLY A 274 -1.43 -21.74 -6.91
CA GLY A 274 -1.67 -20.33 -7.19
C GLY A 274 -1.73 -19.45 -5.94
N LEU A 275 -1.62 -18.13 -6.17
CA LEU A 275 -1.54 -17.13 -5.10
C LEU A 275 -2.83 -17.01 -4.28
N ASP A 276 -4.00 -17.26 -4.88
CA ASP A 276 -5.29 -17.14 -4.19
C ASP A 276 -5.45 -18.19 -3.09
N VAL A 277 -5.02 -19.42 -3.35
CA VAL A 277 -5.02 -20.53 -2.38
C VAL A 277 -4.02 -20.26 -1.26
N ALA A 278 -2.82 -19.77 -1.59
CA ALA A 278 -1.83 -19.40 -0.57
C ALA A 278 -2.34 -18.24 0.32
N ASP A 279 -2.98 -17.22 -0.26
CA ASP A 279 -3.60 -16.12 0.48
C ASP A 279 -4.72 -16.63 1.41
N GLU A 280 -5.50 -17.63 0.97
CA GLU A 280 -6.54 -18.27 1.80
C GLU A 280 -5.96 -19.06 2.97
N VAL A 281 -4.91 -19.85 2.75
CA VAL A 281 -4.17 -20.56 3.82
C VAL A 281 -3.70 -19.59 4.89
N VAL A 282 -3.09 -18.46 4.50
CA VAL A 282 -2.63 -17.43 5.45
C VAL A 282 -3.80 -16.77 6.20
N ARG A 283 -4.92 -16.47 5.53
CA ARG A 283 -6.10 -15.90 6.17
C ARG A 283 -6.71 -16.86 7.20
N THR A 284 -6.87 -18.13 6.84
CA THR A 284 -7.41 -19.18 7.73
C THR A 284 -6.49 -19.38 8.92
N TRP A 285 -5.18 -19.49 8.68
CA TRP A 285 -4.19 -19.60 9.76
C TRP A 285 -4.31 -18.45 10.78
N ARG A 286 -4.32 -17.20 10.31
CA ARG A 286 -4.43 -16.02 11.18
C ARG A 286 -5.77 -15.94 11.90
N GLY A 287 -6.86 -16.26 11.20
CA GLY A 287 -8.19 -16.30 11.78
C GLY A 287 -8.29 -17.34 12.90
N THR A 288 -7.79 -18.55 12.67
CA THR A 288 -7.79 -19.63 13.64
C THR A 288 -6.89 -19.32 14.85
N MET A 289 -5.70 -18.74 14.62
CA MET A 289 -4.83 -18.27 15.71
C MET A 289 -5.55 -17.27 16.62
N THR A 290 -6.22 -16.29 16.02
CA THR A 290 -6.95 -15.26 16.75
C THR A 290 -8.14 -15.82 17.52
N ALA A 291 -8.88 -16.77 16.93
CA ALA A 291 -10.07 -17.36 17.53
C ALA A 291 -9.78 -18.38 18.64
N ASN A 292 -8.63 -19.05 18.58
CA ASN A 292 -8.28 -20.17 19.48
C ASN A 292 -7.16 -19.84 20.47
N ALA A 293 -6.59 -18.64 20.42
CA ALA A 293 -5.60 -18.23 21.40
C ALA A 293 -6.21 -18.15 22.82
N PRO A 294 -5.42 -18.44 23.87
CA PRO A 294 -5.86 -18.26 25.24
C PRO A 294 -6.31 -16.81 25.49
N THR A 295 -7.33 -16.61 26.32
CA THR A 295 -7.99 -15.31 26.53
C THR A 295 -7.05 -14.18 26.96
N LEU A 296 -6.00 -14.51 27.72
CA LEU A 296 -5.00 -13.56 28.22
C LEU A 296 -3.68 -13.62 27.44
N ALA A 297 -3.63 -14.39 26.36
CA ALA A 297 -2.44 -14.48 25.54
C ALA A 297 -2.33 -13.26 24.63
N ILE A 298 -1.10 -12.84 24.38
CA ILE A 298 -0.79 -11.80 23.39
C ILE A 298 -0.20 -12.50 22.17
N LEU A 299 -0.79 -12.22 21.00
CA LEU A 299 -0.28 -12.71 19.72
C LEU A 299 0.56 -11.64 19.05
N GLY A 300 1.56 -12.07 18.28
CA GLY A 300 2.27 -11.15 17.42
C GLY A 300 3.16 -11.83 16.39
N GLU A 301 3.71 -11.05 15.47
CA GLU A 301 4.58 -11.54 14.42
C GLU A 301 5.99 -11.81 14.98
N VAL A 302 6.60 -12.90 14.54
CA VAL A 302 8.02 -13.21 14.83
C VAL A 302 8.86 -13.23 13.54
N GLY A 303 8.21 -13.38 12.38
CA GLY A 303 8.81 -13.36 11.05
C GLY A 303 7.74 -13.41 9.96
N SER A 304 8.14 -13.57 8.69
CA SER A 304 7.23 -13.62 7.54
C SER A 304 6.24 -14.79 7.58
N GLU A 305 6.61 -15.89 8.23
CA GLU A 305 5.82 -17.14 8.30
C GLU A 305 5.67 -17.64 9.73
N ARG A 306 5.76 -16.73 10.72
CA ARG A 306 5.73 -17.09 12.15
C ARG A 306 4.85 -16.18 12.98
N ILE A 307 3.98 -16.78 13.77
CA ILE A 307 3.18 -16.10 14.79
C ILE A 307 3.62 -16.58 16.16
N GLY A 308 3.99 -15.61 17.00
CA GLY A 308 4.30 -15.78 18.40
C GLY A 308 3.05 -15.64 19.27
N VAL A 309 3.02 -16.39 20.36
CA VAL A 309 2.02 -16.29 21.43
C VAL A 309 2.77 -16.24 22.75
N VAL A 310 2.49 -15.24 23.59
CA VAL A 310 2.99 -15.21 24.98
C VAL A 310 1.83 -15.33 25.94
N THR A 311 1.95 -16.26 26.88
CA THR A 311 0.92 -16.53 27.89
C THR A 311 1.53 -17.01 29.19
N VAL A 312 0.81 -16.82 30.29
CA VAL A 312 1.13 -17.42 31.59
C VAL A 312 0.59 -18.86 31.59
N VAL A 313 1.38 -19.80 32.12
CA VAL A 313 1.02 -21.23 32.19
C VAL A 313 1.27 -21.77 33.59
N GLY A 314 0.50 -22.78 33.99
CA GLY A 314 0.69 -23.40 35.31
C GLY A 314 1.83 -24.43 35.36
N SER A 315 2.19 -25.03 34.22
CA SER A 315 3.26 -26.03 34.11
C SER A 315 3.67 -26.26 32.66
N ALA A 316 4.81 -26.91 32.44
CA ALA A 316 5.24 -27.37 31.11
C ALA A 316 4.20 -28.30 30.44
N ALA A 317 3.57 -29.17 31.22
CA ALA A 317 2.52 -30.06 30.72
C ALA A 317 1.30 -29.27 30.25
N ASP A 318 0.94 -28.20 30.95
CA ASP A 318 -0.16 -27.33 30.58
C ASP A 318 0.13 -26.55 29.30
N ALA A 319 1.33 -25.96 29.19
CA ALA A 319 1.79 -25.30 27.98
C ALA A 319 1.72 -26.24 26.76
N ARG A 320 2.20 -27.47 26.89
CA ARG A 320 2.13 -28.48 25.83
C ARG A 320 0.70 -28.84 25.45
N ARG A 321 -0.20 -29.00 26.44
CA ARG A 321 -1.62 -29.31 26.18
C ARG A 321 -2.29 -28.18 25.38
N GLN A 322 -2.08 -26.93 25.78
CA GLN A 322 -2.66 -25.78 25.09
C GLN A 322 -2.08 -25.60 23.69
N ALA A 323 -0.75 -25.73 23.52
CA ALA A 323 -0.10 -25.70 22.21
C ALA A 323 -0.63 -26.82 21.28
N MET A 324 -0.83 -28.03 21.81
CA MET A 324 -1.37 -29.16 21.04
C MET A 324 -2.86 -29.00 20.69
N ALA A 325 -3.63 -28.28 21.52
CA ALA A 325 -5.01 -27.93 21.20
C ALA A 325 -5.04 -26.91 20.06
N LEU A 326 -4.19 -25.87 20.13
CA LEU A 326 -4.05 -24.87 19.08
C LEU A 326 -3.60 -25.50 17.75
N TYR A 327 -2.60 -26.38 17.78
CA TYR A 327 -2.16 -27.16 16.61
C TYR A 327 -3.30 -27.96 15.98
N ARG A 328 -4.12 -28.65 16.78
CA ARG A 328 -5.26 -29.42 16.27
C ARG A 328 -6.31 -28.52 15.62
N SER A 329 -6.67 -27.40 16.25
CA SER A 329 -7.60 -26.42 15.65
C SER A 329 -7.06 -25.88 14.32
N LEU A 330 -5.75 -25.61 14.25
CA LEU A 330 -5.08 -25.17 13.02
C LEU A 330 -5.11 -26.22 11.92
N PHE A 331 -4.73 -27.45 12.25
CA PHE A 331 -4.73 -28.57 11.33
C PHE A 331 -6.13 -28.82 10.74
N GLU A 332 -7.16 -28.83 11.59
CA GLU A 332 -8.57 -28.99 11.18
C GLU A 332 -9.02 -27.83 10.26
N SER A 333 -8.72 -26.59 10.64
CA SER A 333 -9.11 -25.40 9.87
C SER A 333 -8.46 -25.37 8.50
N LEU A 334 -7.15 -25.66 8.43
CA LEU A 334 -6.40 -25.66 7.18
C LEU A 334 -6.79 -26.85 6.28
N GLY A 335 -7.08 -28.01 6.87
CA GLY A 335 -7.57 -29.17 6.12
C GLY A 335 -8.96 -28.97 5.47
N SER A 336 -9.73 -27.98 5.93
CA SER A 336 -11.04 -27.64 5.38
C SER A 336 -10.98 -26.75 4.13
N ILE A 337 -9.79 -26.25 3.75
CA ILE A 337 -9.59 -25.39 2.58
C ILE A 337 -9.78 -26.19 1.29
N GLU A 338 -10.46 -25.59 0.32
CA GLU A 338 -10.74 -26.19 -0.97
C GLU A 338 -9.42 -26.55 -1.69
N GLY A 339 -9.24 -27.83 -2.03
CA GLY A 339 -7.99 -28.36 -2.56
C GLY A 339 -7.13 -29.16 -1.56
N GLY A 340 -7.51 -29.22 -0.29
CA GLY A 340 -6.90 -30.12 0.70
C GLY A 340 -5.41 -29.85 0.98
N VAL A 341 -4.97 -28.62 0.77
CA VAL A 341 -3.57 -28.23 0.90
C VAL A 341 -3.25 -28.01 2.38
N LEU A 342 -2.38 -28.86 2.92
CA LEU A 342 -1.93 -28.75 4.30
C LEU A 342 -0.43 -28.39 4.34
N PRO A 343 -0.08 -27.17 4.78
CA PRO A 343 1.31 -26.79 4.99
C PRO A 343 1.91 -27.57 6.17
N ALA A 344 3.25 -27.63 6.23
CA ALA A 344 3.92 -28.18 7.40
C ALA A 344 3.82 -27.16 8.55
N ILE A 345 3.25 -27.59 9.68
CA ILE A 345 3.03 -26.73 10.84
C ILE A 345 3.97 -27.18 11.96
N GLY A 346 4.85 -26.28 12.39
CA GLY A 346 5.73 -26.49 13.54
C GLY A 346 5.34 -25.59 14.70
N VAL A 347 5.22 -26.14 15.90
CA VAL A 347 4.99 -25.36 17.12
C VAL A 347 6.15 -25.57 18.09
N GLY A 348 6.91 -24.52 18.33
CA GLY A 348 7.97 -24.50 19.35
C GLY A 348 7.52 -23.77 20.59
N VAL A 349 7.81 -24.33 21.76
CA VAL A 349 7.41 -23.79 23.06
C VAL A 349 8.66 -23.57 23.92
N ALA A 350 8.96 -22.32 24.26
CA ALA A 350 9.96 -21.96 25.26
C ALA A 350 9.29 -21.60 26.58
N LEU A 351 9.85 -22.08 27.68
CA LEU A 351 9.37 -21.82 29.04
C LEU A 351 10.41 -21.03 29.83
N SER A 352 9.96 -20.12 30.69
CA SER A 352 10.87 -19.28 31.47
C SER A 352 11.64 -20.01 32.57
N ASP A 353 11.22 -21.21 32.98
CA ASP A 353 11.95 -22.07 33.91
C ASP A 353 13.16 -22.77 33.25
N VAL A 354 13.10 -23.00 31.94
CA VAL A 354 14.17 -23.61 31.15
C VAL A 354 15.12 -22.55 30.58
N VAL A 355 14.57 -21.53 29.91
CA VAL A 355 15.35 -20.52 29.15
C VAL A 355 15.68 -19.28 29.98
N GLY A 356 14.95 -19.07 31.09
CA GLY A 356 14.98 -17.83 31.84
C GLY A 356 13.95 -16.81 31.35
N TYR A 357 13.97 -15.62 31.94
CA TYR A 357 13.03 -14.52 31.64
C TYR A 357 13.57 -13.52 30.62
N ASP A 358 14.63 -13.86 29.88
CA ASP A 358 15.12 -13.00 28.82
C ASP A 358 14.19 -13.05 27.60
N PRO A 359 13.60 -11.92 27.16
CA PRO A 359 12.58 -11.91 26.12
C PRO A 359 13.11 -12.40 24.77
N ASP A 360 14.32 -11.98 24.40
CA ASP A 360 14.92 -12.32 23.12
C ASP A 360 15.28 -13.81 23.08
N ALA A 361 15.88 -14.34 24.15
CA ALA A 361 16.16 -15.77 24.28
C ALA A 361 14.89 -16.63 24.24
N LEU A 362 13.80 -16.22 24.89
CA LEU A 362 12.53 -16.95 24.87
C LEU A 362 11.94 -17.03 23.45
N ILE A 363 11.98 -15.93 22.70
CA ILE A 363 11.49 -15.89 21.31
C ILE A 363 12.40 -16.72 20.39
N GLU A 364 13.72 -16.57 20.52
CA GLU A 364 14.70 -17.27 19.69
C GLU A 364 14.65 -18.79 19.90
N VAL A 365 14.63 -19.24 21.15
CA VAL A 365 14.53 -20.67 21.47
C VAL A 365 13.20 -21.24 20.98
N ALA A 366 12.08 -20.55 21.20
CA ALA A 366 10.79 -21.00 20.68
C ALA A 366 10.79 -21.09 19.13
N ALA A 367 11.39 -20.13 18.44
CA ALA A 367 11.47 -20.11 16.99
C ALA A 367 12.34 -21.24 16.42
N THR A 368 13.52 -21.47 16.99
CA THR A 368 14.40 -22.58 16.57
C THR A 368 13.76 -23.94 16.84
N THR A 369 13.05 -24.09 17.97
CA THR A 369 12.26 -25.29 18.28
C THR A 369 11.09 -25.46 17.31
N ALA A 370 10.43 -24.39 16.86
CA ALA A 370 9.35 -24.44 15.86
C ALA A 370 9.86 -24.96 14.51
N THR A 371 11.02 -24.47 14.05
CA THR A 371 11.65 -24.94 12.81
C THR A 371 12.04 -26.41 12.88
N ARG A 372 12.50 -26.88 14.04
CA ARG A 372 12.74 -28.33 14.26
C ARG A 372 11.45 -29.14 14.25
N ALA A 373 10.34 -28.55 14.71
CA ALA A 373 9.04 -29.21 14.73
C ALA A 373 8.40 -29.29 13.34
N SER A 374 8.57 -28.27 12.49
CA SER A 374 8.07 -28.28 11.11
C SER A 374 8.87 -29.19 10.18
N SER A 375 10.19 -29.30 10.39
CA SER A 375 11.09 -30.16 9.59
C SER A 375 11.21 -31.61 10.10
N GLY A 376 10.72 -31.90 11.31
CA GLY A 376 10.91 -33.19 11.98
C GLY A 376 9.75 -34.19 11.75
N VAL A 377 10.09 -35.49 11.69
CA VAL A 377 9.12 -36.60 11.50
C VAL A 377 8.40 -37.00 12.81
N ALA A 378 8.87 -36.53 13.98
CA ALA A 378 8.50 -37.11 15.28
C ALA A 378 7.32 -36.44 16.02
N SER A 379 7.19 -35.11 15.99
CA SER A 379 6.11 -34.37 16.65
C SER A 379 6.02 -32.94 16.14
N ALA A 380 4.82 -32.50 15.75
CA ALA A 380 4.55 -31.13 15.30
C ALA A 380 4.59 -30.09 16.43
N VAL A 381 4.62 -30.52 17.70
CA VAL A 381 4.75 -29.65 18.87
C VAL A 381 5.97 -30.09 19.68
N LEU A 382 6.93 -29.20 19.88
CA LEU A 382 8.17 -29.44 20.63
C LEU A 382 8.33 -28.41 21.75
N LEU A 383 8.77 -28.88 22.91
CA LEU A 383 9.20 -28.04 24.02
C LEU A 383 10.71 -27.81 23.91
N ALA A 384 11.16 -26.62 24.30
CA ALA A 384 12.57 -26.34 24.47
C ALA A 384 13.16 -27.25 25.55
N GLU A 385 14.31 -27.86 25.25
CA GLU A 385 15.08 -28.64 26.22
C GLU A 385 16.11 -27.73 26.90
N PRO A 386 16.45 -27.99 28.18
CA PRO A 386 17.54 -27.28 28.84
C PRO A 386 18.86 -27.56 28.11
N ALA A 387 19.64 -26.48 27.90
CA ALA A 387 20.97 -26.53 27.32
C ALA A 387 21.99 -27.26 28.22
#